data_AF-A0A915JTI1-F1
#
_entry.id   AF-A0A915JTI1-F1
#
_cell.length_a   1.000
_cell.length_b   1.000
_cell.length_c   1.000
_cell.angle_alpha   90.00
_cell.angle_beta   90.00
_cell.angle_gamma   90.00
#
_symmetry.space_group_name_H-M   'P 1'
#
loop_
_entity.id
_entity.type
_entity.pdbx_description
1 polymer ?
#
loop_
_entity_poly.entity_id
_entity_poly.type
_entity_poly.pdbx_seq_one_letter_code
_entity_poly.pdbx_strand_id
1 'polypeptide(L)'
;MDQRLTEYTITDLEDNIKIYRLTLKQCYYQLKLDSNMKLKFRDHETEVAVVYFRSGYSPHQYPTEHEWEARRTIEKSAAIKCPWIGAQLAGSKKIQQVLTNYRELVNFQSDRTCSNMMDTFAKIYSLDSDNADRECLLNKVRKNPHGYVLKPQREGGGNNLFGQAAFNFLESVSETDLESYILMERLKPMVHENILVRANQPLHLDEMDSEFGTFGYVLGSRDSVLDQAQYGHLFRTKPAADNEGGTIKGTAGHDAPFLIF
;
A
#
# COMPACT_ATOMS: atom_id res chain seq x y z
N MET A 1 -2.55 -13.53 -13.93
CA MET A 1 -2.41 -14.88 -13.36
C MET A 1 -2.68 -14.84 -11.85
N ASP A 2 -1.97 -14.01 -11.09
CA ASP A 2 -2.16 -13.83 -9.63
C ASP A 2 -3.63 -13.78 -9.16
N GLN A 3 -4.44 -12.85 -9.68
CA GLN A 3 -5.86 -12.74 -9.28
C GLN A 3 -6.68 -14.01 -9.54
N ARG A 4 -6.36 -14.78 -10.60
CA ARG A 4 -7.07 -16.02 -10.92
C ARG A 4 -6.83 -17.10 -9.87
N LEU A 5 -5.66 -17.11 -9.23
CA LEU A 5 -5.37 -18.07 -8.16
C LEU A 5 -6.32 -17.88 -6.98
N THR A 6 -6.62 -16.64 -6.61
CA THR A 6 -7.65 -16.33 -5.60
C THR A 6 -9.03 -16.82 -6.04
N GLU A 7 -9.39 -16.61 -7.31
CA GLU A 7 -10.68 -17.05 -7.85
C GLU A 7 -10.84 -18.58 -7.84
N TYR A 8 -9.79 -19.31 -8.25
CA TYR A 8 -9.76 -20.77 -8.20
C TYR A 8 -9.85 -21.27 -6.76
N THR A 9 -9.08 -20.67 -5.84
CA THR A 9 -9.13 -21.05 -4.42
C THR A 9 -10.53 -20.87 -3.82
N ILE A 10 -11.21 -19.76 -4.14
CA ILE A 10 -12.59 -19.55 -3.68
C ILE A 10 -13.53 -20.60 -4.28
N THR A 11 -13.37 -20.91 -5.57
CA THR A 11 -14.21 -21.91 -6.26
C THR A 11 -13.99 -23.31 -5.70
N ASP A 12 -12.75 -23.66 -5.36
CA ASP A 12 -12.40 -24.96 -4.77
C ASP A 12 -12.92 -25.11 -3.33
N LEU A 13 -13.02 -24.00 -2.59
CA LEU A 13 -13.60 -23.95 -1.25
C LEU A 13 -15.13 -24.01 -1.28
N GLU A 14 -15.75 -23.22 -2.15
CA GLU A 14 -17.20 -23.06 -2.26
C GLU A 14 -17.60 -22.79 -3.72
N ASP A 15 -18.03 -23.83 -4.44
CA ASP A 15 -18.32 -23.79 -5.88
C ASP A 15 -19.55 -22.94 -6.24
N ASN A 16 -20.39 -22.64 -5.26
CA ASN A 16 -21.60 -21.84 -5.39
C ASN A 16 -21.32 -20.32 -5.36
N ILE A 17 -20.11 -19.90 -4.98
CA ILE A 17 -19.72 -18.48 -4.98
C ILE A 17 -19.39 -18.02 -6.40
N LYS A 18 -20.24 -17.16 -6.95
CA LYS A 18 -20.02 -16.55 -8.28
C LYS A 18 -19.10 -15.34 -8.18
N ILE A 19 -18.02 -15.35 -8.95
CA ILE A 19 -17.07 -14.24 -9.01
C ILE A 19 -17.22 -13.47 -10.33
N TYR A 20 -17.35 -12.15 -10.22
CA TYR A 20 -17.44 -11.24 -11.35
C TYR A 20 -16.25 -10.28 -11.33
N ARG A 21 -15.54 -10.20 -12.47
CA ARG A 21 -14.43 -9.26 -12.65
C ARG A 21 -14.92 -8.03 -13.39
N LEU A 22 -15.00 -6.89 -12.69
CA LEU A 22 -15.46 -5.63 -13.25
C LEU A 22 -14.41 -4.54 -13.05
N THR A 23 -14.25 -3.70 -14.07
CA THR A 23 -13.60 -2.39 -13.94
C THR A 23 -14.52 -1.41 -13.21
N LEU A 24 -13.99 -0.35 -12.59
CA LEU A 24 -14.81 0.69 -11.95
C LEU A 24 -15.81 1.31 -12.93
N LYS A 25 -15.41 1.52 -14.20
CA LYS A 25 -16.31 1.99 -15.25
C LYS A 25 -17.45 1.01 -15.52
N GLN A 26 -17.18 -0.30 -15.57
CA GLN A 26 -18.25 -1.29 -15.70
C GLN A 26 -19.15 -1.31 -14.47
N CYS A 27 -18.60 -1.18 -13.26
CA CYS A 27 -19.40 -1.06 -12.04
C CYS A 27 -20.39 0.11 -12.11
N TYR A 28 -19.98 1.27 -12.63
CA TYR A 28 -20.89 2.41 -12.83
C TYR A 28 -22.12 2.04 -13.68
N TYR A 29 -21.89 1.38 -14.81
CA TYR A 29 -22.97 1.02 -15.75
C TYR A 29 -23.77 -0.21 -15.34
N GLN A 30 -23.18 -1.14 -14.60
CA GLN A 30 -23.77 -2.47 -14.36
C GLN A 30 -24.31 -2.63 -12.94
N LEU A 31 -23.83 -1.85 -11.97
CA LEU A 31 -24.24 -1.96 -10.58
C LEU A 31 -25.16 -0.79 -10.17
N LYS A 32 -26.07 -1.08 -9.25
CA LYS A 32 -26.95 -0.10 -8.60
C LYS A 32 -27.14 -0.44 -7.13
N LEU A 33 -27.63 0.54 -6.37
CA LEU A 33 -28.17 0.32 -5.04
C LEU A 33 -29.68 0.10 -5.14
N ASP A 34 -30.21 -0.86 -4.39
CA ASP A 34 -31.64 -0.94 -4.12
C ASP A 34 -32.06 -0.04 -2.95
N SER A 35 -33.35 -0.04 -2.61
CA SER A 35 -33.92 0.75 -1.51
C SER A 35 -33.37 0.39 -0.13
N ASN A 36 -32.74 -0.79 0.01
CA ASN A 36 -32.15 -1.28 1.25
C ASN A 36 -30.62 -1.17 1.23
N MET A 37 -30.06 -0.35 0.33
CA MET A 37 -28.62 -0.14 0.16
C MET A 37 -27.85 -1.40 -0.26
N LYS A 38 -28.53 -2.44 -0.76
CA LYS A 38 -27.84 -3.62 -1.31
C LYS A 38 -27.27 -3.29 -2.68
N LEU A 39 -26.03 -3.70 -2.92
CA LEU A 39 -25.39 -3.56 -4.22
C LEU A 39 -25.88 -4.69 -5.13
N LYS A 40 -26.42 -4.36 -6.31
CA LYS A 40 -26.99 -5.35 -7.24
C LYS A 40 -26.58 -5.08 -8.68
N PHE A 41 -26.52 -6.15 -9.46
CA PHE A 41 -26.48 -6.05 -10.92
C PHE A 41 -27.81 -5.52 -11.47
N ARG A 42 -27.74 -4.60 -12.44
CA ARG A 42 -28.92 -3.93 -13.00
C ARG A 42 -29.77 -4.81 -13.91
N ASP A 43 -29.16 -5.80 -14.54
CA ASP A 43 -29.75 -6.67 -15.56
C ASP A 43 -30.40 -7.91 -14.96
N HIS A 44 -29.76 -8.54 -13.96
CA HIS A 44 -30.22 -9.79 -13.37
C HIS A 44 -30.48 -9.72 -11.85
N GLU A 45 -30.43 -8.53 -11.25
CA GLU A 45 -30.75 -8.24 -9.83
C GLU A 45 -29.96 -9.06 -8.79
N THR A 46 -28.89 -9.75 -9.18
CA THR A 46 -28.05 -10.51 -8.25
C THR A 46 -27.35 -9.56 -7.30
N GLU A 47 -27.47 -9.86 -6.00
CA GLU A 47 -26.82 -9.12 -4.94
C GLU A 47 -25.31 -9.42 -4.88
N VAL A 48 -24.51 -8.36 -4.70
CA VAL A 48 -23.07 -8.42 -4.51
C VAL A 48 -22.79 -8.36 -3.01
N ALA A 49 -22.34 -9.47 -2.43
CA ALA A 49 -22.04 -9.56 -1.01
C ALA A 49 -20.69 -8.94 -0.63
N VAL A 50 -19.68 -9.12 -1.48
CA VAL A 50 -18.29 -8.66 -1.24
C VAL A 50 -17.75 -7.94 -2.46
N VAL A 51 -17.10 -6.80 -2.24
CA VAL A 51 -16.30 -6.11 -3.26
C VAL A 51 -14.83 -6.16 -2.87
N TYR A 52 -14.06 -6.93 -3.61
CA TYR A 52 -12.60 -7.06 -3.43
C TYR A 52 -11.85 -6.17 -4.44
N PHE A 53 -11.24 -5.10 -3.93
CA PHE A 53 -10.54 -4.15 -4.78
C PHE A 53 -9.17 -4.67 -5.21
N ARG A 54 -8.99 -4.86 -6.52
CA ARG A 54 -7.70 -5.05 -7.18
C ARG A 54 -7.28 -3.85 -8.03
N SER A 55 -7.95 -2.71 -7.84
CA SER A 55 -7.75 -1.41 -8.47
C SER A 55 -8.31 -0.32 -7.55
N GLY A 56 -8.11 0.96 -7.87
CA GLY A 56 -8.62 2.10 -7.10
C GLY A 56 -7.65 2.65 -6.05
N TYR A 57 -6.36 2.35 -6.18
CA TYR A 57 -5.27 2.83 -5.30
C TYR A 57 -4.40 3.91 -5.95
N SER A 58 -4.61 4.21 -7.24
CA SER A 58 -3.88 5.25 -7.98
C SER A 58 -4.84 6.17 -8.75
N PRO A 59 -4.57 7.48 -8.84
CA PRO A 59 -5.42 8.43 -9.56
C PRO A 59 -5.69 8.05 -11.03
N HIS A 60 -4.73 7.44 -11.73
CA HIS A 60 -4.92 7.02 -13.13
C HIS A 60 -5.97 5.92 -13.31
N GLN A 61 -6.38 5.26 -12.22
CA GLN A 61 -7.48 4.29 -12.22
C GLN A 61 -8.85 4.96 -12.11
N TYR A 62 -8.89 6.29 -12.04
CA TYR A 62 -10.07 7.16 -12.03
C TYR A 62 -9.99 8.19 -13.17
N PRO A 63 -10.00 7.77 -14.45
CA PRO A 63 -9.86 8.68 -15.57
C PRO A 63 -11.06 9.62 -15.75
N THR A 64 -12.23 9.28 -15.21
CA THR A 64 -13.46 10.08 -15.30
C THR A 64 -14.26 10.06 -13.99
N GLU A 65 -15.31 10.87 -13.91
CA GLU A 65 -16.24 10.86 -12.78
C GLU A 65 -17.02 9.55 -12.62
N HIS A 66 -17.12 8.73 -13.68
CA HIS A 66 -17.81 7.45 -13.60
C HIS A 66 -17.14 6.50 -12.61
N GLU A 67 -15.81 6.44 -12.60
CA GLU A 67 -15.08 5.58 -11.66
C GLU A 67 -15.22 6.07 -10.22
N TRP A 68 -15.27 7.38 -10.01
CA TRP A 68 -15.53 7.99 -8.71
C TRP A 68 -16.94 7.70 -8.21
N GLU A 69 -17.96 7.86 -9.06
CA GLU A 69 -19.35 7.56 -8.68
C GLU A 69 -19.57 6.05 -8.48
N ALA A 70 -18.90 5.18 -9.25
CA ALA A 70 -18.88 3.75 -8.99
C ALA A 70 -18.29 3.43 -7.62
N ARG A 71 -17.12 4.00 -7.28
CA ARG A 71 -16.49 3.83 -5.97
C ARG A 71 -17.42 4.30 -4.86
N ARG A 72 -18.03 5.47 -5.01
CA ARG A 72 -19.00 6.03 -4.05
C ARG A 72 -20.22 5.13 -3.87
N THR A 73 -20.78 4.60 -4.96
CA THR A 73 -21.91 3.67 -4.94
C THR A 73 -21.56 2.40 -4.18
N ILE A 74 -20.38 1.82 -4.45
CA ILE A 74 -19.87 0.63 -3.75
C ILE A 74 -19.70 0.92 -2.26
N GLU A 75 -19.03 2.01 -1.89
CA GLU A 75 -18.76 2.33 -0.47
C GLU A 75 -20.05 2.57 0.32
N LYS A 76 -21.06 3.19 -0.28
CA LYS A 76 -22.38 3.39 0.33
C LYS A 76 -23.18 2.08 0.51
N SER A 77 -22.84 1.03 -0.23
CA SER A 77 -23.59 -0.22 -0.20
C SER A 77 -23.37 -1.03 1.08
N ALA A 78 -24.31 -1.95 1.34
CA ALA A 78 -24.22 -2.96 2.39
C ALA A 78 -23.19 -4.08 2.08
N ALA A 79 -22.63 -4.13 0.88
CA ALA A 79 -21.58 -5.10 0.56
C ALA A 79 -20.38 -4.92 1.49
N ILE A 80 -19.66 -6.00 1.80
CA ILE A 80 -18.39 -5.95 2.53
C ILE A 80 -17.31 -5.50 1.56
N LYS A 81 -16.54 -4.46 1.90
CA LYS A 81 -15.45 -3.95 1.06
C LYS A 81 -14.11 -4.44 1.57
N CYS A 82 -13.27 -4.92 0.67
CA CYS A 82 -11.90 -5.33 0.95
C CYS A 82 -10.91 -4.52 0.07
N PRO A 83 -10.31 -3.45 0.61
CA PRO A 83 -10.69 -2.71 1.82
C PRO A 83 -11.84 -1.72 1.58
N TRP A 84 -12.51 -1.29 2.65
CA TRP A 84 -13.38 -0.09 2.63
C TRP A 84 -12.53 1.19 2.65
N ILE A 85 -13.15 2.35 2.34
CA ILE A 85 -12.41 3.60 2.15
C ILE A 85 -11.55 4.02 3.35
N GLY A 86 -12.02 3.85 4.60
CA GLY A 86 -11.24 4.21 5.78
C GLY A 86 -10.05 3.29 6.02
N ALA A 87 -10.18 1.98 5.75
CA ALA A 87 -9.04 1.07 5.77
C ALA A 87 -8.00 1.41 4.69
N GLN A 88 -8.45 1.86 3.50
CA GLN A 88 -7.52 2.38 2.48
C GLN A 88 -6.80 3.65 2.94
N LEU A 89 -7.50 4.59 3.58
CA LEU A 89 -6.90 5.82 4.13
C LEU A 89 -5.92 5.55 5.27
N ALA A 90 -6.22 4.56 6.12
CA ALA A 90 -5.33 4.10 7.18
C ALA A 90 -3.99 3.57 6.64
N GLY A 91 -3.97 3.06 5.40
CA GLY A 91 -2.75 2.64 4.70
C GLY A 91 -1.92 3.78 4.11
N SER A 92 -2.31 5.05 4.28
CA SER A 92 -1.56 6.18 3.74
C SER A 92 -0.23 6.40 4.46
N LYS A 93 0.73 6.99 3.75
CA LYS A 93 2.05 7.32 4.28
C LYS A 93 1.96 8.37 5.40
N LYS A 94 0.97 9.27 5.33
CA LYS A 94 0.69 10.23 6.40
C LYS A 94 0.26 9.53 7.68
N ILE A 95 -0.67 8.57 7.62
CA ILE A 95 -1.08 7.82 8.82
C ILE A 95 0.10 6.99 9.36
N GLN A 96 0.90 6.37 8.47
CA GLN A 96 2.14 5.71 8.89
C GLN A 96 3.07 6.66 9.67
N GLN A 97 3.28 7.89 9.17
CA GLN A 97 4.08 8.91 9.85
C GLN A 97 3.50 9.30 11.21
N VAL A 98 2.20 9.57 11.29
CA VAL A 98 1.53 9.98 12.54
C VAL A 98 1.67 8.88 13.60
N LEU A 99 1.51 7.61 13.22
CA LEU A 99 1.60 6.48 14.15
C LEU A 99 3.02 6.19 14.65
N THR A 100 4.06 6.83 14.09
CA THR A 100 5.41 6.81 14.69
C THR A 100 5.52 7.66 15.97
N ASN A 101 4.51 8.45 16.31
CA ASN A 101 4.40 9.11 17.59
C ASN A 101 3.70 8.18 18.60
N TYR A 102 4.43 7.75 19.63
CA TYR A 102 3.88 6.88 20.68
C TYR A 102 2.60 7.42 21.30
N ARG A 103 2.49 8.75 21.50
CA ARG A 103 1.30 9.40 22.08
C ARG A 103 0.06 9.26 21.22
N GLU A 104 0.23 9.15 19.90
CA GLU A 104 -0.86 8.89 18.98
C GLU A 104 -1.19 7.40 18.94
N LEU A 105 -0.16 6.54 18.93
CA LEU A 105 -0.32 5.09 18.81
C LEU A 105 -1.07 4.46 19.98
N VAL A 106 -0.83 4.93 21.22
CA VAL A 106 -1.52 4.42 22.44
C VAL A 106 -3.03 4.66 22.44
N ASN A 107 -3.54 5.53 21.57
CA ASN A 107 -4.98 5.70 21.40
C ASN A 107 -5.64 4.50 20.69
N PHE A 108 -4.85 3.62 20.07
CA PHE A 108 -5.35 2.51 19.23
C PHE A 108 -4.97 1.12 19.74
N GLN A 109 -3.94 1.00 20.57
CA GLN A 109 -3.38 -0.28 21.02
C GLN A 109 -2.89 -0.21 22.46
N SER A 110 -2.72 -1.38 23.10
CA SER A 110 -2.16 -1.46 24.46
C SER A 110 -0.70 -1.00 24.51
N ASP A 111 -0.24 -0.45 25.64
CA ASP A 111 1.15 0.00 25.82
C ASP A 111 2.19 -1.07 25.43
N ARG A 112 1.94 -2.34 25.81
CA ARG A 112 2.83 -3.45 25.45
C ARG A 112 2.91 -3.64 23.95
N THR A 113 1.78 -3.59 23.24
CA THR A 113 1.74 -3.69 21.78
C THR A 113 2.43 -2.49 21.15
N CYS A 114 2.16 -1.27 21.64
CA CYS A 114 2.78 -0.05 21.17
C CYS A 114 4.31 -0.12 21.29
N SER A 115 4.84 -0.59 22.42
CA SER A 115 6.29 -0.77 22.60
C SER A 115 6.89 -1.67 21.53
N ASN A 116 6.29 -2.84 21.27
CA ASN A 116 6.77 -3.76 20.23
C ASN A 116 6.68 -3.15 18.82
N MET A 117 5.62 -2.38 18.53
CA MET A 117 5.45 -1.71 17.24
C MET A 117 6.51 -0.62 17.03
N MET A 118 6.81 0.17 18.06
CA MET A 118 7.82 1.23 17.99
C MET A 118 9.19 0.69 17.62
N ASP A 119 9.55 -0.51 18.06
CA ASP A 119 10.82 -1.16 17.70
C ASP A 119 10.93 -1.49 16.20
N THR A 120 9.80 -1.57 15.49
CA THR A 120 9.76 -1.84 14.04
C THR A 120 9.76 -0.57 13.18
N PHE A 121 9.52 0.59 13.79
CA PHE A 121 9.32 1.83 13.05
C PHE A 121 10.64 2.51 12.72
N ALA A 122 10.84 2.80 11.43
CA ALA A 122 11.85 3.77 11.04
C ALA A 122 11.44 5.18 11.50
N LYS A 123 12.38 6.11 11.53
CA LYS A 123 12.07 7.51 11.77
C LYS A 123 11.39 8.12 10.55
N ILE A 124 10.19 8.65 10.77
CA ILE A 124 9.36 9.30 9.76
C ILE A 124 8.94 10.66 10.31
N TYR A 125 9.08 11.70 9.49
CA TYR A 125 8.86 13.08 9.88
C TYR A 125 7.77 13.72 9.04
N SER A 126 6.95 14.54 9.71
CA SER A 126 5.99 15.44 9.06
C SER A 126 6.73 16.59 8.37
N LEU A 127 6.20 17.07 7.25
CA LEU A 127 6.67 18.28 6.56
C LEU A 127 5.60 19.38 6.54
N ASP A 128 4.55 19.21 7.34
CA ASP A 128 3.50 20.20 7.54
C ASP A 128 4.08 21.52 8.04
N SER A 129 3.41 22.63 7.71
CA SER A 129 3.81 23.98 8.10
C SER A 129 3.86 24.23 9.61
N ASP A 130 3.09 23.48 10.40
CA ASP A 130 3.04 23.58 11.86
C ASP A 130 4.14 22.75 12.58
N ASN A 131 4.92 21.96 11.84
CA ASN A 131 6.04 21.22 12.42
C ASN A 131 7.23 22.14 12.73
N ALA A 132 7.44 22.44 14.01
CA ALA A 132 8.52 23.30 14.50
C ALA A 132 9.94 22.84 14.07
N ASP A 133 10.14 21.55 13.84
CA ASP A 133 11.43 20.98 13.44
C ASP A 133 11.64 20.96 11.91
N ARG A 134 10.65 21.39 11.11
CA ARG A 134 10.67 21.28 9.64
C ARG A 134 11.93 21.86 9.02
N GLU A 135 12.31 23.10 9.34
CA GLU A 135 13.51 23.72 8.77
C GLU A 135 14.80 22.99 9.17
N CYS A 136 14.87 22.45 10.39
CA CYS A 136 16.00 21.64 10.82
C CYS A 136 16.09 20.35 9.98
N LEU A 137 14.95 19.69 9.75
CA LEU A 137 14.87 18.47 8.95
C LEU A 137 15.26 18.72 7.49
N LEU A 138 14.74 19.79 6.88
CA LEU A 138 15.12 20.18 5.52
C LEU A 138 16.64 20.42 5.42
N ASN A 139 17.23 21.12 6.39
CA ASN A 139 18.68 21.31 6.43
C ASN A 139 19.49 20.02 6.61
N LYS A 140 18.95 19.02 7.33
CA LYS A 140 19.58 17.69 7.41
C LYS A 140 19.53 16.97 6.06
N VAL A 141 18.40 17.01 5.36
CA VAL A 141 18.26 16.44 4.02
C VAL A 141 19.22 17.13 3.03
N ARG A 142 19.33 18.46 3.09
CA ARG A 142 20.26 19.23 2.27
C ARG A 142 21.71 18.80 2.44
N LYS A 143 22.13 18.50 3.67
CA LYS A 143 23.50 18.03 3.98
C LYS A 143 23.73 16.56 3.63
N ASN A 144 22.69 15.73 3.65
CA ASN A 144 22.80 14.31 3.37
C ASN A 144 21.56 13.79 2.61
N PRO A 145 21.43 14.08 1.31
CA PRO A 145 20.23 13.74 0.55
C PRO A 145 20.03 12.23 0.36
N HIS A 146 21.09 11.44 0.46
CA HIS A 146 21.02 9.97 0.36
C HIS A 146 20.55 9.30 1.66
N GLY A 147 20.53 10.02 2.79
CA GLY A 147 20.08 9.51 4.07
C GLY A 147 18.55 9.44 4.22
N TYR A 148 17.81 9.98 3.26
CA TYR A 148 16.35 10.13 3.35
C TYR A 148 15.64 9.74 2.06
N VAL A 149 14.35 9.46 2.21
CA VAL A 149 13.41 9.20 1.13
C VAL A 149 12.19 10.08 1.33
N LEU A 150 11.84 10.85 0.30
CA LEU A 150 10.64 11.67 0.30
C LEU A 150 9.51 10.87 -0.36
N LYS A 151 8.38 10.70 0.33
CA LYS A 151 7.28 9.84 -0.13
C LYS A 151 5.99 10.63 -0.28
N PRO A 152 5.39 10.70 -1.48
CA PRO A 152 4.04 11.24 -1.65
C PRO A 152 2.98 10.28 -1.12
N GLN A 153 1.75 10.78 -0.94
CA GLN A 153 0.56 9.96 -0.64
C GLN A 153 0.09 9.16 -1.87
N ARG A 154 0.93 8.24 -2.34
CA ARG A 154 0.69 7.36 -3.49
C ARG A 154 1.11 5.93 -3.18
N GLU A 155 0.40 4.99 -3.81
CA GLU A 155 0.64 3.56 -3.74
C GLU A 155 1.03 2.97 -5.10
N GLY A 156 1.52 1.72 -5.12
CA GLY A 156 1.88 1.00 -6.34
C GLY A 156 3.33 1.17 -6.83
N GLY A 157 4.20 1.76 -6.01
CA GLY A 157 5.66 1.81 -6.22
C GLY A 157 6.15 2.84 -7.26
N GLY A 158 7.40 3.28 -7.11
CA GLY A 158 8.07 4.25 -7.99
C GLY A 158 7.49 5.66 -7.99
N ASN A 159 6.94 6.07 -6.84
CA ASN A 159 6.53 7.46 -6.61
C ASN A 159 7.48 8.19 -5.64
N ASN A 160 8.40 7.47 -5.01
CA ASN A 160 9.29 8.07 -4.01
C ASN A 160 10.43 8.83 -4.69
N LEU A 161 10.94 9.85 -4.01
CA LEU A 161 12.10 10.63 -4.44
C LEU A 161 13.28 10.31 -3.51
N PHE A 162 14.45 10.13 -4.12
CA PHE A 162 15.68 9.72 -3.44
C PHE A 162 16.83 10.64 -3.80
N GLY A 163 17.81 10.78 -2.89
CA GLY A 163 19.08 11.44 -3.19
C GLY A 163 18.88 12.84 -3.79
N GLN A 164 19.59 13.12 -4.88
CA GLN A 164 19.54 14.42 -5.54
C GLN A 164 18.15 14.80 -6.05
N ALA A 165 17.32 13.83 -6.46
CA ALA A 165 15.95 14.12 -6.90
C ALA A 165 15.07 14.63 -5.75
N ALA A 166 15.23 14.05 -4.54
CA ALA A 166 14.55 14.55 -3.35
C ALA A 166 15.04 15.96 -2.99
N PHE A 167 16.36 16.19 -3.04
CA PHE A 167 16.94 17.53 -2.81
C PHE A 167 16.38 18.57 -3.77
N ASN A 168 16.46 18.32 -5.08
CA ASN A 168 16.00 19.26 -6.10
C ASN A 168 14.50 19.56 -5.96
N PHE A 169 13.71 18.54 -5.62
CA PHE A 169 12.28 18.71 -5.38
C PHE A 169 12.01 19.64 -4.19
N LEU A 170 12.70 19.43 -3.06
CA LEU A 170 12.56 20.27 -1.86
C LEU A 170 12.92 21.74 -2.11
N GLU A 171 13.84 22.02 -3.04
CA GLU A 171 14.20 23.39 -3.42
C GLU A 171 13.19 24.07 -4.36
N SER A 172 12.38 23.28 -5.09
CA SER A 172 11.42 23.81 -6.08
C SER A 172 9.95 23.80 -5.65
N VAL A 173 9.61 23.00 -4.65
CA VAL A 173 8.21 22.74 -4.25
C VAL A 173 7.66 23.91 -3.43
N SER A 174 6.37 24.22 -3.62
CA SER A 174 5.68 25.20 -2.78
C SER A 174 5.52 24.67 -1.34
N GLU A 175 5.39 25.56 -0.36
CA GLU A 175 5.18 25.13 1.02
C GLU A 175 3.90 24.30 1.18
N THR A 176 2.85 24.62 0.43
CA THR A 176 1.58 23.92 0.44
C THR A 176 1.67 22.52 -0.17
N ASP A 177 2.45 22.36 -1.25
CA ASP A 177 2.61 21.05 -1.89
C ASP A 177 3.52 20.13 -1.07
N LEU A 178 4.42 20.70 -0.26
CA LEU A 178 5.32 19.95 0.61
C LEU A 178 4.56 19.10 1.65
N GLU A 179 3.40 19.57 2.12
CA GLU A 179 2.53 18.87 3.08
C GLU A 179 1.94 17.57 2.51
N SER A 180 1.95 17.41 1.18
CA SER A 180 1.55 16.16 0.52
C SER A 180 2.61 15.05 0.61
N TYR A 181 3.73 15.29 1.27
CA TYR A 181 4.85 14.37 1.40
C TYR A 181 5.19 14.09 2.88
N ILE A 182 5.76 12.92 3.12
CA ILE A 182 6.46 12.61 4.37
C ILE A 182 7.95 12.40 4.08
N LEU A 183 8.78 12.70 5.07
CA LEU A 183 10.21 12.41 5.01
C LEU A 183 10.52 11.18 5.86
N MET A 184 11.16 10.16 5.29
CA MET A 184 11.54 8.95 6.02
C MET A 184 13.06 8.75 5.96
N GLU A 185 13.68 8.33 7.06
CA GLU A 185 15.08 7.88 7.01
C GLU A 185 15.22 6.67 6.10
N ARG A 186 16.23 6.69 5.22
CA ARG A 186 16.47 5.60 4.30
C ARG A 186 16.97 4.38 5.07
N LEU A 187 16.22 3.29 4.98
CA LEU A 187 16.65 2.00 5.49
C LEU A 187 17.89 1.51 4.73
N LYS A 188 18.80 0.87 5.47
CA LYS A 188 20.03 0.27 4.93
C LYS A 188 19.96 -1.24 5.15
N PRO A 189 19.26 -1.98 4.28
CA PRO A 189 19.15 -3.42 4.40
C PRO A 189 20.52 -4.12 4.23
N MET A 190 20.59 -5.38 4.65
CA MET A 190 21.76 -6.22 4.40
C MET A 190 21.88 -6.49 2.90
N VAL A 191 23.05 -6.21 2.34
CA VAL A 191 23.40 -6.56 0.97
C VAL A 191 23.94 -7.98 0.93
N HIS A 192 23.50 -8.75 -0.05
CA HIS A 192 23.93 -10.12 -0.29
C HIS A 192 24.04 -10.38 -1.79
N GLU A 193 24.85 -11.35 -2.19
CA GLU A 193 24.94 -11.74 -3.60
C GLU A 193 23.79 -12.68 -3.96
N ASN A 194 23.12 -12.42 -5.08
CA ASN A 194 22.08 -13.29 -5.62
C ASN A 194 22.02 -13.19 -7.16
N ILE A 195 21.28 -14.08 -7.81
CA ILE A 195 21.06 -14.09 -9.26
C ILE A 195 19.59 -13.78 -9.53
N LEU A 196 19.34 -12.65 -10.20
CA LEU A 196 17.99 -12.27 -10.60
C LEU A 196 17.65 -12.82 -11.98
N VAL A 197 16.80 -13.86 -12.02
CA VAL A 197 16.39 -14.51 -13.27
C VAL A 197 15.29 -13.69 -13.96
N ARG A 198 15.52 -13.31 -15.22
CA ARG A 198 14.53 -12.65 -16.08
C ARG A 198 14.44 -13.32 -17.43
N ALA A 199 13.23 -13.31 -18.00
CA ALA A 199 12.99 -13.88 -19.33
C ALA A 199 13.88 -13.19 -20.37
N ASN A 200 14.58 -14.00 -21.18
CA ASN A 200 15.44 -13.56 -22.27
C ASN A 200 16.58 -12.60 -21.85
N GLN A 201 17.02 -12.66 -20.58
CA GLN A 201 18.19 -11.92 -20.13
C GLN A 201 19.28 -12.88 -19.63
N PRO A 202 20.57 -12.52 -19.83
CA PRO A 202 21.68 -13.27 -19.26
C PRO A 202 21.62 -13.29 -17.73
N LEU A 203 22.12 -14.38 -17.15
CA LEU A 203 22.22 -14.53 -15.71
C LEU A 203 23.50 -13.85 -15.22
N HIS A 204 23.36 -13.02 -14.19
CA HIS A 204 24.47 -12.32 -13.55
C HIS A 204 24.34 -12.46 -12.04
N LEU A 205 25.46 -12.74 -11.38
CA LEU A 205 25.60 -12.57 -9.94
C LEU A 205 25.77 -11.08 -9.67
N ASP A 206 25.00 -10.55 -8.72
CA ASP A 206 24.97 -9.11 -8.43
C ASP A 206 24.66 -8.88 -6.95
N GLU A 207 24.97 -7.68 -6.46
CA GLU A 207 24.66 -7.24 -5.11
C GLU A 207 23.18 -6.87 -5.00
N MET A 208 22.49 -7.48 -4.05
CA MET A 208 21.04 -7.42 -3.93
C MET A 208 20.63 -7.08 -2.49
N ASP A 209 19.44 -6.49 -2.37
CA ASP A 209 18.74 -6.36 -1.09
C ASP A 209 17.33 -6.93 -1.20
N SER A 210 16.79 -7.34 -0.05
CA SER A 210 15.48 -7.97 0.04
C SER A 210 14.53 -7.23 0.97
N GLU A 211 13.25 -7.25 0.62
CA GLU A 211 12.15 -6.73 1.40
C GLU A 211 11.20 -7.88 1.78
N PHE A 212 11.00 -8.07 3.09
CA PHE A 212 10.08 -9.04 3.63
C PHE A 212 8.71 -8.41 3.91
N GLY A 213 7.68 -8.91 3.23
CA GLY A 213 6.29 -8.56 3.47
C GLY A 213 5.53 -9.72 4.10
N THR A 214 4.72 -9.43 5.12
CA THR A 214 3.77 -10.38 5.70
C THR A 214 2.37 -10.09 5.20
N PHE A 215 1.59 -11.14 4.92
CA PHE A 215 0.16 -10.97 4.65
C PHE A 215 -0.65 -11.24 5.92
N GLY A 216 -1.70 -10.47 6.11
CA GLY A 216 -2.70 -10.68 7.14
C GLY A 216 -4.03 -10.10 6.72
N TYR A 217 -5.09 -10.55 7.38
CA TYR A 217 -6.43 -10.01 7.23
C TYR A 217 -7.06 -9.73 8.58
N VAL A 218 -7.98 -8.77 8.58
CA VAL A 218 -8.90 -8.50 9.67
C VAL A 218 -10.28 -8.40 9.04
N LEU A 219 -11.20 -9.24 9.51
CA LEU A 219 -12.62 -9.21 9.16
C LEU A 219 -13.39 -8.71 10.36
N GLY A 220 -14.21 -7.69 10.16
CA GLY A 220 -14.97 -7.10 11.24
C GLY A 220 -15.86 -5.96 10.82
N SER A 221 -16.45 -5.33 11.83
CA SER A 221 -17.22 -4.10 11.73
C SER A 221 -16.43 -2.93 12.33
N ARG A 222 -17.08 -1.77 12.47
CA ARG A 222 -16.52 -0.65 13.23
C ARG A 222 -16.27 -1.00 14.70
N ASP A 223 -17.14 -1.83 15.26
CA ASP A 223 -17.24 -2.02 16.71
C ASP A 223 -16.58 -3.31 17.18
N SER A 224 -16.34 -4.25 16.27
CA SER A 224 -15.81 -5.58 16.61
C SER A 224 -14.98 -6.18 15.50
N VAL A 225 -13.89 -6.85 15.91
CA VAL A 225 -13.17 -7.81 15.08
C VAL A 225 -13.89 -9.14 15.17
N LEU A 226 -14.31 -9.70 14.04
CA LEU A 226 -14.94 -11.01 13.96
C LEU A 226 -13.89 -12.11 13.77
N ASP A 227 -12.91 -11.86 12.93
CA ASP A 227 -11.80 -12.76 12.68
C ASP A 227 -10.56 -11.98 12.25
N GLN A 228 -9.38 -12.48 12.57
CA GLN A 228 -8.11 -11.91 12.13
C GLN A 228 -7.03 -12.98 12.13
N ALA A 229 -6.14 -12.93 11.14
CA ALA A 229 -4.99 -13.80 11.11
C ALA A 229 -3.86 -13.22 10.26
N GLN A 230 -2.66 -13.73 10.51
CA GLN A 230 -1.48 -13.52 9.67
C GLN A 230 -1.16 -14.84 8.96
N TYR A 231 -1.20 -14.84 7.63
CA TYR A 231 -0.93 -16.03 6.83
C TYR A 231 -0.07 -15.70 5.62
N GLY A 232 1.03 -16.43 5.47
CA GLY A 232 1.90 -16.29 4.32
C GLY A 232 2.78 -15.03 4.35
N HIS A 233 3.64 -14.95 3.36
CA HIS A 233 4.62 -13.89 3.21
C HIS A 233 4.94 -13.70 1.73
N LEU A 234 5.56 -12.56 1.43
CA LEU A 234 6.12 -12.24 0.13
C LEU A 234 7.52 -11.69 0.37
N PHE A 235 8.51 -12.37 -0.19
CA PHE A 235 9.88 -11.87 -0.23
C PHE A 235 10.16 -11.33 -1.63
N ARG A 236 10.70 -10.12 -1.70
CA ARG A 236 11.07 -9.47 -2.96
C ARG A 236 12.52 -9.05 -2.87
N THR A 237 13.28 -9.36 -3.92
CA THR A 237 14.71 -9.07 -3.98
C THR A 237 15.00 -8.23 -5.21
N LYS A 238 15.83 -7.21 -5.08
CA LYS A 238 16.21 -6.27 -6.14
C LYS A 238 17.71 -5.98 -6.08
N PRO A 239 18.31 -5.45 -7.15
CA PRO A 239 19.68 -4.94 -7.09
C PRO A 239 19.81 -3.87 -5.99
N ALA A 240 20.85 -3.94 -5.18
CA ALA A 240 21.06 -3.04 -4.04
C ALA A 240 21.25 -1.58 -4.48
N ALA A 241 21.72 -1.37 -5.71
CA ALA A 241 21.85 -0.05 -6.33
C ALA A 241 20.50 0.59 -6.70
N ASP A 242 19.44 -0.21 -6.87
CA ASP A 242 18.12 0.28 -7.28
C ASP A 242 17.33 0.85 -6.09
N ASN A 243 16.72 2.03 -6.28
CA ASN A 243 15.95 2.67 -5.22
C ASN A 243 14.56 2.04 -5.02
N GLU A 244 13.95 1.46 -6.05
CA GLU A 244 12.56 0.98 -6.05
C GLU A 244 12.47 -0.51 -6.38
N GLY A 245 11.63 -1.27 -5.67
CA GLY A 245 11.55 -2.74 -5.74
C GLY A 245 10.27 -3.28 -6.39
N GLY A 246 9.74 -2.61 -7.41
CA GLY A 246 8.48 -3.02 -8.04
C GLY A 246 8.65 -4.27 -8.91
N THR A 247 8.01 -5.39 -8.57
CA THR A 247 8.00 -6.61 -9.40
C THR A 247 7.28 -6.40 -10.73
N ILE A 248 6.14 -5.69 -10.72
CA ILE A 248 5.38 -5.35 -11.94
C ILE A 248 6.17 -4.44 -12.88
N LYS A 249 7.01 -3.56 -12.32
CA LYS A 249 7.90 -2.68 -13.09
C LYS A 249 9.14 -3.41 -13.61
N GLY A 250 9.34 -4.67 -13.20
CA GLY A 250 10.48 -5.48 -13.59
C GLY A 250 11.77 -5.10 -12.87
N THR A 251 11.73 -4.41 -11.71
CA THR A 251 12.94 -4.07 -10.95
C THR A 251 13.28 -5.15 -9.93
N ALA A 252 12.29 -5.67 -9.21
CA ALA A 252 12.49 -6.78 -8.26
C ALA A 252 12.04 -8.13 -8.83
N GLY A 253 12.58 -9.21 -8.28
CA GLY A 253 12.10 -10.58 -8.44
C GLY A 253 11.35 -11.08 -7.20
N HIS A 254 10.55 -12.14 -7.38
CA HIS A 254 10.01 -12.92 -6.26
C HIS A 254 11.11 -13.81 -5.70
N ASP A 255 11.16 -13.92 -4.38
CA ASP A 255 12.18 -14.68 -3.67
C ASP A 255 11.55 -15.44 -2.48
N ALA A 256 12.35 -16.22 -1.76
CA ALA A 256 11.96 -16.93 -0.56
C ALA A 256 13.00 -16.70 0.55
N PRO A 257 12.57 -16.47 1.81
CA PRO A 257 13.52 -16.27 2.90
C PRO A 257 14.21 -17.58 3.26
N PHE A 258 15.54 -17.56 3.38
CA PHE A 258 16.31 -18.63 4.00
C PHE A 258 16.63 -18.25 5.46
N LEU A 259 16.05 -18.97 6.41
CA LEU A 259 16.25 -18.71 7.84
C LEU A 259 17.64 -19.21 8.27
N ILE A 260 18.45 -18.30 8.78
CA ILE A 260 19.78 -18.59 9.35
C ILE A 260 19.61 -18.58 10.87
N PHE A 261 19.95 -19.69 11.53
CA PHE A 261 19.90 -19.88 12.98
C PHE A 261 21.29 -19.88 13.61
#